data_AF-A0A3M0XSZ0-F1
#
_entry.id   AF-A0A3M0XSZ0-F1
#
_cell.length_a   1.000
_cell.length_b   1.000
_cell.length_c   1.000
_cell.angle_alpha   90.00
_cell.angle_beta   90.00
_cell.angle_gamma   90.00
#
_symmetry.space_group_name_H-M   'P 1'
#
loop_
_entity.id
_entity.type
_entity.pdbx_description
1 polymer ?
#
loop_
_entity_poly.entity_id
_entity_poly.type
_entity_poly.pdbx_seq_one_letter_code
_entity_poly.pdbx_strand_id
1 'polypeptide(L)'
;AADLPADLLKGAVSVSGIYDLTPIRLSYQQEVVRLDDEAVRTCSPIRRIAAPCAAPVICAVGSEETEEFLRQQNEFVTAWRTGGGEARVVDLPGRNHFSAVDALGETDHSLHAATCALASAGA
;
A
#
# COMPACT_ATOMS: atom_id res chain seq x y z
N ALA A 1 4.75 21.58 -12.89
CA ALA A 1 5.11 20.15 -12.79
C ALA A 1 5.81 19.61 -14.05
N ALA A 2 5.80 20.33 -15.20
CA ALA A 2 6.47 19.88 -16.42
C ALA A 2 8.01 19.76 -16.28
N ASP A 3 8.61 20.45 -15.30
CA ASP A 3 10.06 20.48 -15.09
C ASP A 3 10.58 19.42 -14.10
N LEU A 4 9.71 18.51 -13.63
CA LEU A 4 10.12 17.43 -12.73
C LEU A 4 10.51 16.18 -13.54
N PRO A 5 11.49 15.38 -13.06
CA PRO A 5 11.82 14.10 -13.68
C PRO A 5 10.58 13.19 -13.78
N ALA A 6 10.45 12.48 -14.91
CA ALA A 6 9.35 11.53 -15.13
C ALA A 6 9.33 10.40 -14.10
N ASP A 7 10.49 10.11 -13.50
CA ASP A 7 10.74 9.07 -12.50
C ASP A 7 11.01 9.66 -11.10
N LEU A 8 10.41 10.82 -10.79
CA LEU A 8 10.59 11.51 -9.51
C LEU A 8 10.25 10.61 -8.31
N LEU A 9 9.17 9.83 -8.41
CA LEU A 9 8.82 8.83 -7.41
C LEU A 9 9.52 7.51 -7.74
N LYS A 10 10.47 7.12 -6.88
CA LYS A 10 11.20 5.84 -7.04
C LYS A 10 10.35 4.63 -6.66
N GLY A 11 9.27 4.84 -5.93
CA GLY A 11 8.30 3.82 -5.58
C GLY A 11 7.54 4.19 -4.31
N ALA A 12 6.79 3.24 -3.78
CA ALA A 12 6.06 3.36 -2.53
C ALA A 12 6.22 2.12 -1.65
N VAL A 13 6.17 2.31 -0.33
CA VAL A 13 6.05 1.23 0.65
C VAL A 13 4.76 1.43 1.42
N SER A 14 3.87 0.45 1.36
CA SER A 14 2.57 0.46 2.03
C SER A 14 2.55 -0.64 3.09
N VAL A 15 2.47 -0.23 4.35
CA VAL A 15 2.36 -1.14 5.50
C VAL A 15 0.95 -1.04 6.04
N SER A 16 0.25 -2.18 6.10
CA SER A 16 -1.11 -2.29 6.63
C SER A 16 -2.10 -1.31 5.96
N GLY A 17 -2.02 -1.22 4.63
CA GLY A 17 -2.76 -0.23 3.85
C GLY A 17 -4.25 -0.51 3.69
N ILE A 18 -5.03 0.57 3.51
CA ILE A 18 -6.41 0.55 3.05
C ILE A 18 -6.46 1.13 1.62
N TYR A 19 -6.97 0.34 0.68
CA TYR A 19 -6.94 0.65 -0.75
C TYR A 19 -8.35 0.78 -1.35
N ASP A 20 -9.37 0.22 -0.70
CA ASP A 20 -10.79 0.46 -0.97
C ASP A 20 -11.45 1.00 0.31
N LEU A 21 -12.09 2.16 0.19
CA LEU A 21 -12.78 2.82 1.30
C LEU A 21 -14.22 2.32 1.48
N THR A 22 -14.74 1.51 0.56
CA THR A 22 -16.10 0.95 0.67
C THR A 22 -16.33 0.24 2.01
N PRO A 23 -15.42 -0.62 2.50
CA PRO A 23 -15.58 -1.30 3.79
C PRO A 23 -15.54 -0.34 4.99
N ILE A 24 -14.73 0.72 4.92
CA ILE A 24 -14.64 1.75 5.98
C ILE A 24 -15.94 2.56 6.06
N ARG A 25 -16.55 2.87 4.91
CA ARG A 25 -17.85 3.54 4.87
C ARG A 25 -18.97 2.69 5.49
N LEU A 26 -18.86 1.37 5.44
CA LEU A 26 -19.85 0.43 5.97
C LEU A 26 -19.56 -0.01 7.41
N SER A 27 -18.47 0.47 8.02
CA SER A 27 -18.06 0.09 9.36
C SER A 27 -18.41 1.15 10.40
N TYR A 28 -18.14 0.85 11.68
CA TYR A 28 -18.40 1.76 12.80
C TYR A 28 -17.68 3.12 12.67
N GLN A 29 -16.60 3.17 11.90
CA GLN A 29 -15.79 4.35 11.65
C GLN A 29 -16.57 5.40 10.86
N GLN A 30 -17.63 5.02 10.15
CA GLN A 30 -18.44 5.95 9.36
C GLN A 30 -19.02 7.09 10.20
N GLU A 31 -19.31 6.87 11.49
CA GLU A 31 -19.76 7.92 12.42
C GLU A 31 -18.75 9.07 12.52
N VAL A 32 -17.46 8.75 12.37
CA VAL A 32 -16.33 9.68 12.44
C VAL A 32 -15.94 10.18 11.06
N VAL A 33 -15.70 9.28 10.09
CA VAL A 33 -15.11 9.64 8.79
C VAL A 33 -16.13 10.19 7.79
N ARG A 34 -17.42 9.87 7.94
CA ARG A 34 -18.54 10.38 7.14
C ARG A 34 -18.28 10.33 5.63
N LEU A 35 -17.81 9.19 5.14
CA LEU A 35 -17.52 8.99 3.72
C LEU A 35 -18.83 8.88 2.94
N ASP A 36 -19.00 9.71 1.92
CA ASP A 36 -20.04 9.54 0.91
C ASP A 36 -19.55 8.68 -0.26
N ASP A 37 -20.45 8.36 -1.19
CA ASP A 37 -20.11 7.53 -2.35
C ASP A 37 -19.06 8.19 -3.24
N GLU A 38 -19.06 9.53 -3.30
CA GLU A 38 -18.09 10.29 -4.07
C GLU A 38 -16.70 10.20 -3.45
N ALA A 39 -16.56 10.38 -2.14
CA ALA A 39 -15.32 10.22 -1.40
C ALA A 39 -14.77 8.80 -1.54
N VAL A 40 -15.61 7.77 -1.40
CA VAL A 40 -15.20 6.38 -1.65
C VAL A 40 -14.67 6.23 -3.08
N ARG A 41 -15.36 6.82 -4.07
CA ARG A 41 -14.95 6.72 -5.48
C ARG A 41 -13.66 7.46 -5.78
N THR A 42 -13.47 8.66 -5.26
CA THR A 42 -12.32 9.51 -5.60
C THR A 42 -11.10 9.25 -4.75
N CYS A 43 -11.28 8.77 -3.52
CA CYS A 43 -10.21 8.62 -2.53
C CYS A 43 -9.77 7.18 -2.30
N SER A 44 -10.41 6.16 -2.89
CA SER A 44 -9.92 4.78 -2.85
C SER A 44 -8.71 4.58 -3.76
N PRO A 45 -7.50 4.30 -3.24
CA PRO A 45 -6.28 4.12 -4.05
C PRO A 45 -6.42 3.09 -5.17
N ILE A 46 -7.15 1.99 -4.95
CA ILE A 46 -7.32 0.92 -5.95
C ILE A 46 -8.01 1.42 -7.24
N ARG A 47 -8.79 2.52 -7.16
CA ARG A 47 -9.48 3.14 -8.30
C ARG A 47 -8.65 4.22 -8.99
N ARG A 48 -7.43 4.48 -8.51
CA ARG A 48 -6.53 5.54 -9.00
C ARG A 48 -5.24 5.02 -9.62
N ILE A 49 -5.14 3.71 -9.82
CA ILE A 49 -3.98 3.09 -10.47
C ILE A 49 -3.96 3.53 -11.93
N ALA A 50 -2.94 4.30 -12.30
CA ALA A 50 -2.73 4.72 -13.69
C ALA A 50 -2.29 3.52 -14.55
N ALA A 51 -2.64 3.53 -15.84
CA ALA A 51 -2.18 2.55 -16.81
C ALA A 51 -1.44 3.28 -17.96
N PRO A 52 -0.17 2.97 -18.23
CA PRO A 52 0.68 2.03 -17.50
C PRO A 52 1.09 2.59 -16.13
N CYS A 53 1.07 1.75 -15.10
CA CYS A 53 1.63 2.09 -13.80
C CYS A 53 3.15 1.93 -13.86
N ALA A 54 3.89 3.02 -13.60
CA ALA A 54 5.35 3.02 -13.76
C ALA A 54 6.13 2.85 -12.43
N ALA A 55 5.51 3.16 -11.29
CA ALA A 55 6.21 3.14 -10.00
C ALA A 55 6.10 1.78 -9.31
N PRO A 56 7.21 1.18 -8.85
CA PRO A 56 7.16 -0.05 -8.06
C PRO A 56 6.54 0.20 -6.68
N VAL A 57 5.82 -0.78 -6.16
CA VAL A 57 5.25 -0.76 -4.80
C VAL A 57 5.70 -1.98 -3.99
N ILE A 58 6.01 -1.75 -2.72
CA ILE A 58 6.17 -2.80 -1.72
C ILE A 58 4.93 -2.75 -0.83
N CYS A 59 4.23 -3.86 -0.67
CA CYS A 59 3.12 -4.00 0.26
C CYS A 59 3.47 -5.01 1.36
N ALA A 60 3.15 -4.66 2.60
CA ALA A 60 3.32 -5.54 3.75
C ALA A 60 2.11 -5.42 4.68
N VAL A 61 1.69 -6.56 5.24
CA VAL A 61 0.59 -6.66 6.20
C VAL A 61 0.96 -7.74 7.21
N GLY A 62 0.72 -7.45 8.49
CA GLY A 62 0.91 -8.37 9.60
C GLY A 62 0.03 -9.62 9.46
N SER A 63 0.59 -10.80 9.74
CA SER A 63 -0.18 -12.05 9.68
C SER A 63 -1.28 -12.13 10.76
N GLU A 64 -1.17 -11.33 11.82
CA GLU A 64 -2.16 -11.23 12.90
C GLU A 64 -3.09 -10.01 12.75
N GLU A 65 -3.07 -9.35 11.59
CA GLU A 65 -4.07 -8.35 11.25
C GLU A 65 -5.41 -8.98 10.84
N THR A 66 -6.43 -8.13 10.68
CA THR A 66 -7.75 -8.61 10.27
C THR A 66 -7.73 -9.15 8.84
N GLU A 67 -8.65 -10.07 8.55
CA GLU A 67 -8.84 -10.61 7.20
C GLU A 67 -9.06 -9.50 6.15
N GLU A 68 -9.62 -8.37 6.56
CA GLU A 68 -9.87 -7.24 5.68
C GLU A 68 -8.58 -6.56 5.21
N PHE A 69 -7.56 -6.41 6.07
CA PHE A 69 -6.26 -5.90 5.62
C PHE A 69 -5.56 -6.86 4.65
N LEU A 70 -5.63 -8.17 4.93
CA LEU A 70 -5.09 -9.21 4.06
C LEU A 70 -5.78 -9.20 2.69
N ARG A 71 -7.12 -9.14 2.67
CA ARG A 71 -7.93 -9.06 1.45
C ARG A 71 -7.60 -7.82 0.64
N GLN A 72 -7.60 -6.65 1.27
CA GLN A 72 -7.34 -5.38 0.59
C GLN A 72 -5.92 -5.33 -0.01
N GLN A 73 -4.90 -5.80 0.70
CA GLN A 73 -3.55 -5.91 0.13
C GLN A 73 -3.55 -6.79 -1.13
N ASN A 74 -4.16 -7.97 -1.06
CA ASN A 74 -4.17 -8.91 -2.19
C ASN A 74 -4.87 -8.32 -3.42
N GLU A 75 -6.00 -7.65 -3.22
CA GLU A 75 -6.74 -6.96 -4.29
C GLU A 75 -5.92 -5.81 -4.89
N PHE A 76 -5.31 -4.98 -4.05
CA PHE A 76 -4.49 -3.86 -4.51
C PHE A 76 -3.25 -4.32 -5.28
N VAL A 77 -2.52 -5.33 -4.78
CA VAL A 77 -1.36 -5.91 -5.47
C VAL A 77 -1.76 -6.48 -6.82
N THR A 78 -2.92 -7.15 -6.90
CA THR A 78 -3.45 -7.70 -8.15
C THR A 78 -3.82 -6.59 -9.14
N ALA A 79 -4.49 -5.54 -8.67
CA ALA A 79 -4.87 -4.40 -9.50
C ALA A 79 -3.63 -3.62 -9.99
N TRP A 80 -2.61 -3.45 -9.13
CA TRP A 80 -1.35 -2.78 -9.47
C TRP A 80 -0.59 -3.51 -10.58
N ARG A 81 -0.45 -4.83 -10.43
CA ARG A 81 0.19 -5.69 -11.45
C ARG A 81 -0.59 -5.69 -12.76
N THR A 82 -1.92 -5.75 -12.70
CA THR A 82 -2.80 -5.65 -13.88
C THR A 82 -2.63 -4.29 -14.59
N GLY A 83 -2.38 -3.22 -13.84
CA GLY A 83 -2.06 -1.89 -14.38
C GLY A 83 -0.67 -1.78 -15.01
N GLY A 84 0.14 -2.84 -14.99
CA GLY A 84 1.50 -2.90 -15.53
C GLY A 84 2.61 -2.51 -14.55
N GLY A 85 2.26 -2.23 -13.29
CA GLY A 85 3.23 -1.85 -12.26
C GLY A 85 3.89 -3.05 -11.57
N GLU A 86 5.12 -2.86 -11.11
CA GLU A 86 5.79 -3.85 -10.26
C GLU A 86 5.23 -3.78 -8.83
N ALA A 87 4.85 -4.93 -8.25
CA ALA A 87 4.42 -5.02 -6.86
C ALA A 87 5.10 -6.19 -6.15
N ARG A 88 5.80 -5.89 -5.06
CA ARG A 88 6.42 -6.86 -4.15
C ARG A 88 5.59 -6.98 -2.87
N VAL A 89 5.37 -8.20 -2.41
CA VAL A 89 4.77 -8.47 -1.10
C VAL A 89 5.89 -8.88 -0.14
N VAL A 90 5.87 -8.35 1.08
CA VAL A 90 6.76 -8.76 2.17
C VAL A 90 5.89 -9.25 3.33
N ASP A 91 6.05 -10.53 3.68
CA ASP A 91 5.30 -11.15 4.77
C ASP A 91 5.83 -10.68 6.14
N LEU A 92 4.89 -10.47 7.07
CA LEU A 92 5.16 -10.01 8.43
C LEU A 92 4.60 -11.02 9.45
N PRO A 93 5.25 -12.19 9.63
CA PRO A 93 4.74 -13.24 10.52
C PRO A 93 4.77 -12.81 11.98
N GLY A 94 3.70 -13.10 12.72
CA GLY A 94 3.54 -12.76 14.14
C GLY A 94 3.40 -11.26 14.41
N ARG A 95 3.16 -10.46 13.36
CA ARG A 95 2.96 -9.01 13.48
C ARG A 95 1.47 -8.70 13.40
N ASN A 96 1.06 -7.77 14.26
CA ASN A 96 -0.26 -7.15 14.20
C ASN A 96 -0.12 -5.73 13.62
N HIS A 97 -1.24 -5.02 13.50
CA HIS A 97 -1.30 -3.69 12.88
C HIS A 97 -0.35 -2.67 13.52
N PHE A 98 -0.10 -2.78 14.83
CA PHE A 98 0.75 -1.83 15.56
C PHE A 98 2.24 -2.18 15.46
N SER A 99 2.58 -3.48 15.37
CA SER A 99 3.97 -3.92 15.29
C SER A 99 4.47 -4.11 13.85
N ALA A 100 3.58 -4.12 12.86
CA ALA A 100 3.93 -4.28 11.45
C ALA A 100 4.89 -3.18 10.95
N VAL A 101 4.71 -1.95 11.43
CA VAL A 101 5.55 -0.79 11.05
C VAL A 101 6.97 -0.90 11.59
N ASP A 102 7.19 -1.57 12.72
CA ASP A 102 8.50 -1.70 13.35
C ASP A 102 9.51 -2.43 12.44
N ALA A 103 9.02 -3.31 11.56
CA ALA A 103 9.81 -4.03 10.57
C ALA A 103 10.55 -3.10 9.58
N LEU A 104 10.18 -1.82 9.49
CA LEU A 104 10.94 -0.80 8.73
C LEU A 104 12.22 -0.36 9.47
N GLY A 105 12.24 -0.39 10.80
CA GLY A 105 13.39 -0.02 11.63
C GLY A 105 14.32 -1.18 11.97
N GLU A 106 13.88 -2.42 11.74
CA GLU A 106 14.63 -3.64 12.02
C GLU A 106 15.60 -3.95 10.88
N THR A 107 16.89 -3.69 11.09
CA THR A 107 17.92 -3.76 10.02
C THR A 107 18.14 -5.16 9.44
N ASP A 108 17.75 -6.20 10.18
CA ASP A 108 17.79 -7.60 9.77
C ASP A 108 16.48 -8.08 9.11
N HIS A 109 15.45 -7.24 9.08
CA HIS A 109 14.15 -7.57 8.51
C HIS A 109 14.10 -7.34 6.99
N SER A 110 13.38 -8.22 6.28
CA SER A 110 13.26 -8.17 4.82
C SER A 110 12.57 -6.90 4.29
N LEU A 111 11.61 -6.36 5.05
CA LEU A 111 10.93 -5.09 4.76
C LEU A 111 11.90 -3.90 4.80
N HIS A 112 12.77 -3.83 5.82
CA HIS A 112 13.82 -2.81 5.90
C HIS A 112 14.75 -2.88 4.69
N ALA A 113 15.29 -4.08 4.40
CA ALA A 113 16.19 -4.28 3.27
C ALA A 113 15.55 -3.89 1.92
N ALA A 114 14.28 -4.27 1.71
CA ALA A 114 13.54 -3.93 0.50
C ALA A 114 13.29 -2.42 0.37
N THR A 115 12.99 -1.74 1.49
CA THR A 115 12.77 -0.29 1.54
C THR A 115 14.06 0.48 1.22
N CYS A 116 15.19 0.09 1.82
CA CYS A 116 16.49 0.68 1.53
C CYS A 116 16.90 0.50 0.06
N ALA A 117 16.64 -0.69 -0.51
CA ALA A 117 16.89 -0.95 -1.92
C ALA A 117 16.03 -0.06 -2.82
N LEU A 118 14.73 0.08 -2.51
CA LEU A 118 13.81 0.95 -3.25
C LEU A 118 14.25 2.42 -3.24
N ALA A 119 14.66 2.92 -2.07
CA ALA A 119 15.16 4.28 -1.91
C ALA A 119 16.47 4.54 -2.68
N SER A 120 17.29 3.50 -2.85
CA SER A 120 18.59 3.59 -3.53
C SER A 120 18.51 3.34 -5.04
N ALA A 121 17.38 2.85 -5.56
CA ALA A 121 17.22 2.42 -6.95
C ALA A 121 17.26 3.56 -8.01
N GLY A 122 17.45 4.81 -7.58
CA GLY A 122 17.62 5.95 -8.48
C GLY A 122 18.71 6.94 -8.04
N ALA A 123 19.67 6.48 -7.22
CA ALA A 123 20.91 7.21 -6.92
C ALA A 123 22.02 6.85 -7.93
#